data_AF-A0A5P9P0L6-F1
#
_entry.id   AF-A0A5P9P0L6-F1
#
_cell.length_a   1.000
_cell.length_b   1.000
_cell.length_c   1.000
_cell.angle_alpha   90.00
_cell.angle_beta   90.00
_cell.angle_gamma   90.00
#
_symmetry.space_group_name_H-M   'P 1'
#
loop_
_entity.id
_entity.type
_entity.pdbx_description
1 polymer ?
#
loop_
_entity_poly.entity_id
_entity_poly.type
_entity_poly.pdbx_seq_one_letter_code
_entity_poly.pdbx_strand_id
1 'polypeptide(L)'
;MTMTTYNTAEVQELIDAYPEARTQRERRQLETAILEATVWQLDELEDQECGFAAFSEDELRRIYGCVPDENKDVKRLLRRPYLNLF
;
A
#
# COMPACT_ATOMS: atom_id res chain seq x y z
N MET A 1 -4.02 -23.15 -13.33
CA MET A 1 -2.83 -22.30 -13.55
C MET A 1 -2.05 -22.32 -12.25
N THR A 2 -0.79 -22.75 -12.27
CA THR A 2 0.10 -22.66 -11.10
C THR A 2 0.45 -21.21 -10.89
N MET A 3 -0.05 -20.58 -9.83
CA MET A 3 0.36 -19.23 -9.45
C MET A 3 1.83 -19.26 -9.05
N THR A 4 2.65 -18.45 -9.73
CA THR A 4 4.04 -18.21 -9.37
C THR A 4 4.03 -17.07 -8.35
N THR A 5 4.22 -17.42 -7.07
CA THR A 5 4.42 -16.45 -5.99
C THR A 5 5.85 -15.94 -6.05
N TYR A 6 6.03 -14.64 -6.20
CA TYR A 6 7.34 -13.99 -6.20
C TYR A 6 7.59 -13.32 -4.84
N ASN A 7 8.77 -13.55 -4.27
CA ASN A 7 9.21 -12.82 -3.09
C ASN A 7 9.83 -11.45 -3.47
N THR A 8 10.07 -10.58 -2.47
CA THR A 8 10.58 -9.22 -2.71
C THR A 8 11.93 -9.18 -3.43
N ALA A 9 12.82 -10.15 -3.20
CA ALA A 9 14.11 -10.21 -3.87
C ALA A 9 13.97 -10.61 -5.35
N GLU A 10 13.08 -11.57 -5.65
CA GLU A 10 12.78 -12.00 -7.02
C GLU A 10 12.11 -10.89 -7.83
N VAL A 11 11.25 -10.08 -7.22
CA VAL A 11 10.68 -8.89 -7.88
C VAL A 11 11.76 -7.85 -8.18
N GLN A 12 12.70 -7.63 -7.27
CA GLN A 12 13.81 -6.71 -7.49
C GLN A 12 14.69 -7.18 -8.65
N GLU A 13 14.97 -8.48 -8.75
CA GLU A 13 15.72 -9.05 -9.89
C GLU A 13 15.00 -8.83 -11.23
N LEU A 14 13.67 -8.94 -11.27
CA LEU A 14 12.87 -8.65 -12.48
C LEU A 14 12.94 -7.16 -12.86
N ILE A 15 12.91 -6.26 -11.87
CA ILE A 15 13.04 -4.81 -12.07
C ILE A 15 14.44 -4.47 -12.61
N ASP A 16 15.48 -5.09 -12.06
CA ASP A 16 16.86 -4.88 -12.48
C ASP A 16 17.15 -5.46 -13.87
N ALA A 17 16.45 -6.55 -14.26
CA ALA A 17 16.54 -7.15 -15.58
C ALA A 17 15.79 -6.37 -16.68
N TYR A 18 14.76 -5.60 -16.32
CA TYR A 18 13.96 -4.81 -17.27
C TYR A 18 14.77 -3.83 -18.16
N PRO A 19 15.71 -3.02 -17.63
CA PRO A 19 16.54 -2.15 -18.45
C PRO A 19 17.54 -2.91 -19.34
N GLU A 20 17.90 -4.15 -18.98
CA GLU A 20 18.85 -5.00 -19.73
C GLU A 20 18.19 -5.78 -20.89
N ALA A 21 16.86 -5.72 -21.00
CA ALA A 21 16.11 -6.41 -22.05
C ALA A 21 16.52 -5.94 -23.46
N ARG A 22 16.98 -6.90 -24.29
CA ARG A 22 17.53 -6.61 -25.62
C ARG A 22 16.46 -6.55 -26.70
N THR A 23 15.27 -7.08 -26.42
CA THR A 23 14.16 -7.14 -27.37
C THR A 23 12.86 -6.65 -26.77
N GLN A 24 11.97 -6.13 -27.62
CA GLN A 24 10.64 -5.69 -27.18
C GLN A 24 9.80 -6.85 -26.60
N ARG A 25 10.00 -8.07 -27.11
CA ARG A 25 9.30 -9.25 -26.62
C ARG A 25 9.71 -9.61 -25.19
N GLU A 26 11.01 -9.63 -24.94
CA GLU A 26 11.60 -9.87 -23.62
C GLU A 26 11.17 -8.80 -22.61
N ARG A 27 11.17 -7.54 -23.05
CA ARG A 27 10.71 -6.40 -22.24
C ARG A 27 9.26 -6.54 -21.80
N ARG A 28 8.37 -6.97 -22.71
CA ARG A 28 6.96 -7.26 -22.38
C ARG A 28 6.81 -8.44 -21.41
N GLN A 29 7.64 -9.47 -21.53
CA GLN A 29 7.60 -10.62 -20.62
C GLN A 29 7.97 -10.22 -19.19
N LEU A 30 9.00 -9.36 -19.04
CA LEU A 30 9.39 -8.81 -17.74
C LEU A 30 8.32 -7.87 -17.17
N GLU A 31 7.72 -7.01 -18.00
CA GLU A 31 6.57 -6.17 -17.59
C GLU A 31 5.42 -7.02 -17.05
N THR A 32 5.03 -8.08 -17.76
CA THR A 32 3.97 -8.99 -17.31
C THR A 32 4.34 -9.66 -15.99
N ALA A 33 5.58 -10.15 -15.84
CA ALA A 33 6.02 -10.81 -14.60
C ALA A 33 6.05 -9.84 -13.39
N ILE A 34 6.50 -8.60 -13.58
CA ILE A 34 6.48 -7.57 -12.54
C ILE A 34 5.03 -7.23 -12.16
N LEU A 35 4.15 -7.06 -13.14
CA LEU A 35 2.74 -6.76 -12.90
C LEU A 35 2.04 -7.90 -12.17
N GLU A 36 2.26 -9.15 -12.59
CA GLU A 36 1.73 -10.32 -11.89
C GLU A 36 2.23 -10.33 -10.44
N ALA A 37 3.54 -10.21 -10.21
CA ALA A 37 4.10 -10.20 -8.86
C ALA A 37 3.59 -9.08 -7.94
N THR A 38 3.36 -7.89 -8.49
CA THR A 38 2.91 -6.70 -7.72
C THR A 38 1.41 -6.68 -7.47
N VAL A 39 0.60 -7.18 -8.40
CA VAL A 39 -0.86 -7.29 -8.20
C VAL A 39 -1.19 -8.33 -7.13
N TRP A 40 -0.50 -9.47 -7.09
CA TRP A 40 -0.76 -10.50 -6.07
C TRP A 40 -0.27 -10.12 -4.67
N GLN A 41 0.72 -9.22 -4.55
CA GLN A 41 1.09 -8.62 -3.26
C GLN A 41 0.01 -7.67 -2.72
N LEU A 42 -0.85 -7.12 -3.59
CA LEU A 42 -1.98 -6.29 -3.16
C LEU A 42 -3.17 -7.13 -2.67
N ASP A 43 -3.40 -8.32 -3.22
CA ASP A 43 -4.44 -9.23 -2.73
C ASP A 43 -4.09 -9.78 -1.34
N GLU A 44 -2.81 -10.04 -1.02
CA GLU A 44 -2.38 -10.36 0.36
C GLU A 44 -2.47 -9.15 1.32
N LEU A 45 -2.51 -7.93 0.78
CA LEU A 45 -2.78 -6.69 1.51
C LEU A 45 -4.29 -6.35 1.60
N GLU A 46 -5.19 -7.09 0.95
CA GLU A 46 -6.63 -6.95 1.18
C GLU A 46 -7.06 -7.68 2.47
N ASP A 47 -6.37 -8.77 2.85
CA ASP A 47 -6.55 -9.48 4.12
C ASP A 47 -5.73 -8.89 5.28
N GLN A 48 -4.72 -8.07 5.00
CA GLN A 48 -4.16 -7.17 6.00
C GLN A 48 -5.01 -5.91 5.96
N GLU A 49 -5.94 -5.78 6.91
CA GLU A 49 -6.61 -4.52 7.23
C GLU A 49 -5.68 -3.37 6.84
N CYS A 50 -6.04 -2.61 5.80
CA CYS A 50 -5.38 -1.35 5.51
C CYS A 50 -5.50 -0.53 6.78
N GLY A 51 -4.47 -0.62 7.63
CA GLY A 51 -4.50 -0.19 9.00
C GLY A 51 -4.50 1.31 9.02
N PHE A 52 -5.69 1.90 8.83
CA PHE A 52 -6.00 3.14 9.50
C PHE A 52 -5.62 2.89 10.95
N ALA A 53 -4.60 3.59 11.43
CA ALA A 53 -4.15 3.46 12.80
C ALA A 53 -5.39 3.59 13.71
N ALA A 54 -5.75 2.50 14.38
CA ALA A 54 -6.87 2.44 15.30
C ALA A 54 -6.46 3.20 16.56
N PHE A 55 -6.52 4.52 16.50
CA PHE A 55 -6.26 5.38 17.65
C PHE A 55 -7.41 5.24 18.63
N SER A 56 -7.08 5.10 19.91
CA SER A 56 -8.05 5.25 20.99
C SER A 56 -8.63 6.68 21.01
N GLU A 57 -9.78 6.86 21.66
CA GLU A 57 -10.40 8.18 21.81
C GLU A 57 -9.44 9.19 22.47
N ASP A 58 -8.66 8.74 23.46
CA ASP A 58 -7.68 9.56 24.16
C ASP A 58 -6.51 9.99 23.25
N GLU A 59 -6.05 9.10 22.37
CA GLU A 59 -5.00 9.42 21.40
C GLU A 59 -5.51 10.42 20.36
N LEU A 60 -6.74 10.27 19.86
CA LEU A 60 -7.32 11.23 18.93
C LEU A 60 -7.56 12.59 19.57
N ARG A 61 -7.95 12.66 20.85
CA ARG A 61 -8.04 13.92 21.60
C ARG A 61 -6.69 14.62 21.71
N ARG A 62 -5.61 13.87 21.95
CA ARG A 62 -4.24 14.42 21.97
C ARG A 62 -3.83 14.95 20.60
N ILE A 63 -4.03 14.16 19.55
CA ILE A 63 -3.72 14.57 18.17
C ILE A 63 -4.53 15.83 17.81
N TYR A 64 -5.82 15.86 18.13
CA TYR A 64 -6.69 17.02 17.90
C TYR A 64 -6.20 18.28 18.60
N GLY A 65 -5.70 18.17 19.83
CA GLY A 65 -5.11 19.28 20.59
C GLY A 65 -3.82 19.83 19.98
N CYS A 66 -3.05 19.00 19.29
CA CYS A 66 -1.82 19.40 18.61
C CYS A 66 -2.05 20.07 17.25
N VAL A 67 -3.24 19.93 16.66
CA VAL A 67 -3.56 20.56 15.37
C VAL A 67 -3.88 22.05 15.58
N PRO A 68 -3.20 22.98 14.87
CA PRO A 68 -3.51 24.40 14.91
C PRO A 68 -4.96 24.71 14.51
N ASP A 69 -5.59 25.71 15.13
CA ASP A 69 -7.01 26.07 14.89
C ASP A 69 -7.32 26.55 13.47
N GLU A 70 -6.30 27.06 12.77
CA GLU A 70 -6.36 27.45 11.36
C GLU A 70 -6.57 26.25 10.42
N ASN A 71 -6.15 25.04 10.82
CA ASN A 71 -6.27 23.81 10.05
C ASN A 71 -7.61 23.10 10.30
N LYS A 72 -8.71 23.80 10.02
CA LYS A 72 -10.08 23.33 10.25
C LYS A 72 -10.40 22.02 9.52
N ASP A 73 -9.83 21.79 8.35
CA ASP A 73 -10.10 20.59 7.56
C ASP A 73 -9.43 19.34 8.14
N VAL A 74 -8.21 19.48 8.68
CA VAL A 74 -7.54 18.41 9.43
C VAL A 74 -8.33 18.07 10.71
N LYS A 75 -8.81 19.09 11.43
CA LYS A 75 -9.69 18.89 12.61
C LYS A 75 -11.02 18.21 12.27
N ARG A 76 -11.55 18.42 11.07
CA ARG A 76 -12.78 17.75 10.60
C ARG A 76 -12.55 16.28 10.28
N LEU A 77 -11.40 15.92 9.73
CA LEU A 77 -11.03 14.52 9.47
C LEU A 77 -10.92 13.72 10.77
N LEU A 78 -10.35 14.31 11.81
CA LEU A 78 -10.25 13.70 13.15
C LEU A 78 -11.58 13.60 13.90
N ARG A 79 -12.64 14.29 13.46
CA ARG A 79 -13.98 14.27 14.06
C ARG A 79 -14.93 13.24 13.43
N ARG A 80 -14.55 12.61 12.31
CA ARG A 80 -15.39 11.62 11.61
C ARG A 80 -15.31 10.25 12.28
N PRO A 81 -16.36 9.41 12.15
CA PRO A 81 -16.59 8.20 12.94
C PRO A 81 -15.69 7.01 12.53
N TYR A 82 -14.42 7.25 12.22
CA TYR A 82 -13.42 6.18 12.09
C TYR A 82 -13.07 5.55 13.47
N LEU A 83 -13.67 6.08 14.54
CA LEU A 83 -13.67 5.55 15.91
C LEU A 83 -14.75 4.50 16.21
N ASN A 84 -15.72 4.29 15.30
CA ASN A 84 -16.80 3.31 15.48
C ASN A 84 -16.73 2.21 14.41
N LEU A 85 -15.58 1.57 14.25
CA LEU A 85 -15.49 0.26 13.60
C LEU A 85 -15.33 -0.80 14.70
N PHE A 86 -16.37 -0.96 15.50
CA PHE A 86 -16.66 -2.11 16.35
C PHE A 86 -18.16 -2.37 16.33
#